data_AF-M4SV81-F1
#
_entry.id   AF-M4SV81-F1
#
_cell.length_a   1.000
_cell.length_b   1.000
_cell.length_c   1.000
_cell.angle_alpha   90.00
_cell.angle_beta   90.00
_cell.angle_gamma   90.00
#
_symmetry.space_group_name_H-M   'P 1'
#
loop_
_entity.id
_entity.type
_entity.pdbx_description
1 polymer ?
#
loop_
_entity_poly.entity_id
_entity_poly.type
_entity_poly.pdbx_seq_one_letter_code
_entity_poly.pdbx_strand_id
1 'polypeptide(L)'
;VMRRLNHLLYQKLRTSKVVKDNARNLLQITRTVSLQGKAITRLVFLLAVYPTGTPAIQDGANADAFAAICHIMQLQEAGALEDVTPADATAEIREVEALNMSLSPQEWQQKFLKAGDQKVKWDDGENKDKKAHEDWKTSWDNLAGAKQLLTKPGAIAEKIKSSEISKPTGPARKLAQKRVANILSAAAKIYNATQKMQKDIEDGAAAKVKAKLNSAVYSAEVGKGNFDKTSGADSGYDTIAACNKDGNLNGKQPLAYVGLYLVQQKNGGGESSEPVDHATQAEEWTNAGGNLKTAMGKLRGACPKGSAHKLPPQAIVSAVDKTHSLIRVVSNIGYLGWYKTSGCNGSSNNGLCVRYNTEITNAVDNFNQLTFAADLYAAANLMEKRQAAL
;
A
#
# COMPACT_ATOMS: atom_id res chain seq x y z
N VAL A 1 36.31 22.86 -24.58
CA VAL A 1 35.01 22.57 -25.25
C VAL A 1 33.85 23.37 -24.63
N MET A 2 33.61 23.34 -23.31
CA MET A 2 32.53 24.11 -22.67
C MET A 2 32.57 25.65 -22.85
N ARG A 3 33.75 26.29 -22.84
CA ARG A 3 33.85 27.74 -23.08
C ARG A 3 33.43 28.15 -24.51
N ARG A 4 33.63 27.30 -25.51
CA ARG A 4 33.17 27.55 -26.89
C ARG A 4 31.65 27.36 -27.02
N LEU A 5 31.06 26.40 -26.30
CA LEU A 5 29.61 26.19 -26.24
C LEU A 5 28.89 27.40 -25.60
N ASN A 6 29.40 27.94 -24.49
CA ASN A 6 28.81 29.12 -23.87
C ASN A 6 28.89 30.37 -24.75
N HIS A 7 29.97 30.55 -25.51
CA HIS A 7 30.09 31.70 -26.41
C HIS A 7 29.14 31.60 -27.62
N LEU A 8 28.92 30.38 -28.15
CA LEU A 8 27.94 30.11 -29.21
C LEU A 8 26.50 30.27 -28.73
N LEU A 9 26.19 29.85 -27.49
CA LEU A 9 24.87 30.08 -26.89
C LEU A 9 24.59 31.58 -26.71
N TYR A 10 25.60 32.33 -26.25
CA TYR A 10 25.50 33.77 -26.06
C TYR A 10 25.32 34.53 -27.39
N GLN A 11 26.01 34.13 -28.45
CA GLN A 11 25.80 34.70 -29.79
C GLN A 11 24.40 34.38 -30.35
N LYS A 12 23.90 33.15 -30.18
CA LYS A 12 22.54 32.76 -30.62
C LYS A 12 21.42 33.50 -29.88
N LEU A 13 21.60 33.76 -28.58
CA LEU A 13 20.63 34.52 -27.77
C LEU A 13 20.57 36.00 -28.20
N ARG A 14 21.71 36.59 -28.61
CA ARG A 14 21.80 37.99 -29.04
C ARG A 14 21.13 38.27 -30.41
N THR A 15 21.05 37.26 -31.27
CA THR A 15 20.41 37.36 -32.60
C THR A 15 18.95 36.89 -32.60
N SER A 16 18.45 36.34 -31.50
CA SER A 16 17.08 35.85 -31.41
C SER A 16 16.06 37.00 -31.50
N LYS A 17 15.21 36.94 -32.53
CA LYS A 17 14.11 37.89 -32.78
C LYS A 17 13.14 37.94 -31.58
N VAL A 18 12.90 36.80 -30.94
CA VAL A 18 12.02 36.64 -29.76
C VAL A 18 12.53 37.42 -28.55
N VAL A 19 13.84 37.44 -28.32
CA VAL A 19 14.46 38.20 -27.20
C VAL A 19 14.40 39.70 -27.46
N LYS A 20 14.59 40.13 -28.71
CA LYS A 20 14.46 41.54 -29.10
C LYS A 20 13.02 42.04 -29.04
N ASP A 21 12.04 41.19 -29.32
CA ASP A 21 10.62 41.54 -29.28
C ASP A 21 10.09 41.59 -27.83
N ASN A 22 10.54 40.69 -26.94
CA ASN A 22 10.24 40.77 -25.50
C ASN A 22 10.88 41.99 -24.82
N ALA A 23 12.11 42.37 -25.20
CA ALA A 23 12.74 43.60 -24.69
C ALA A 23 12.04 44.87 -25.19
N ARG A 24 11.52 44.88 -26.43
CA ARG A 24 10.70 45.99 -26.97
C ARG A 24 9.36 46.13 -26.24
N ASN A 25 8.71 45.02 -25.89
CA ASN A 25 7.47 45.02 -25.10
C ASN A 25 7.69 45.55 -23.68
N LEU A 26 8.79 45.17 -23.00
CA LEU A 26 9.13 45.74 -21.69
C LEU A 26 9.45 47.25 -21.77
N LEU A 27 10.14 47.72 -22.81
CA LEU A 27 10.42 49.14 -23.01
C LEU A 27 9.17 49.97 -23.34
N GLN A 28 8.17 49.38 -24.02
CA GLN A 28 6.87 50.05 -24.24
C GLN A 28 6.04 50.15 -22.97
N ILE A 29 6.01 49.10 -22.14
CA ILE A 29 5.32 49.11 -20.84
C ILE A 29 5.97 50.11 -19.87
N THR A 30 7.30 50.28 -19.95
CA THR A 30 8.02 51.26 -19.10
C THR A 30 7.82 52.70 -19.59
N ARG A 31 7.57 52.93 -20.89
CA ARG A 31 7.28 54.26 -21.46
C ARG A 31 5.83 54.72 -21.22
N THR A 32 4.86 53.82 -21.09
CA THR A 32 3.48 54.16 -20.75
C THR A 32 3.29 54.55 -19.28
N VAL A 33 4.18 54.13 -18.38
CA VAL A 33 4.13 54.47 -16.94
C VAL A 33 4.80 55.83 -16.61
N SER A 34 5.46 56.48 -17.59
CA SER A 34 6.25 57.71 -17.37
C SER A 34 5.58 59.03 -17.79
N LEU A 35 4.32 59.02 -18.27
CA LEU A 35 3.73 60.19 -18.94
C LEU A 35 2.42 60.73 -18.34
N GLN A 36 2.03 60.32 -17.14
CA GLN A 36 0.90 60.94 -16.42
C GLN A 36 1.31 61.38 -15.01
N GLY A 37 2.33 62.23 -14.95
CA GLY A 37 2.60 63.06 -13.80
C GLY A 37 1.94 64.42 -13.96
N LYS A 38 1.09 64.77 -12.97
CA LYS A 38 0.52 66.10 -12.67
C LYS A 38 -0.83 66.41 -13.34
N ALA A 39 -1.92 66.10 -12.63
CA ALA A 39 -2.77 67.10 -11.96
C ALA A 39 -4.11 66.47 -11.51
N ILE A 40 -4.66 67.01 -10.41
CA ILE A 40 -6.06 66.91 -9.93
C ILE A 40 -6.40 65.72 -9.00
N THR A 41 -6.19 65.97 -7.71
CA THR A 41 -7.25 66.06 -6.69
C THR A 41 -8.48 65.15 -6.85
N ARG A 42 -8.49 64.01 -6.16
CA ARG A 42 -9.51 63.59 -5.17
C ARG A 42 -9.11 62.21 -4.63
N LEU A 43 -8.53 62.24 -3.43
CA LEU A 43 -8.32 61.08 -2.59
C LEU A 43 -9.69 60.63 -2.06
N VAL A 44 -10.42 59.81 -2.83
CA VAL A 44 -11.48 58.97 -2.24
C VAL A 44 -10.75 57.77 -1.64
N PHE A 45 -10.34 57.91 -0.38
CA PHE A 45 -10.15 56.74 0.48
C PHE A 45 -11.53 56.09 0.64
N LEU A 46 -11.91 55.25 -0.32
CA LEU A 46 -12.74 54.12 0.00
C LEU A 46 -11.87 53.25 0.90
N LEU A 47 -11.97 53.51 2.20
CA LEU A 47 -11.83 52.49 3.21
C LEU A 47 -12.80 51.38 2.78
N ALA A 48 -12.30 50.44 1.97
CA ALA A 48 -12.79 49.08 2.05
C ALA A 48 -12.53 48.69 3.50
N VAL A 49 -13.56 48.89 4.33
CA VAL A 49 -13.73 48.10 5.53
C VAL A 49 -13.75 46.67 5.01
N TYR A 50 -12.57 46.05 4.91
CA TYR A 50 -12.49 44.61 4.80
C TYR A 50 -13.20 44.12 6.05
N PRO A 51 -14.32 43.39 5.94
CA PRO A 51 -14.85 42.73 7.12
C PRO A 51 -13.69 41.95 7.73
N THR A 52 -13.35 42.27 8.98
CA THR A 52 -12.26 41.62 9.74
C THR A 52 -12.61 40.20 10.15
N GLY A 53 -13.66 39.62 9.57
CA GLY A 53 -13.90 38.19 9.58
C GLY A 53 -13.24 37.56 8.37
N THR A 54 -12.34 36.60 8.59
CA THR A 54 -12.08 35.59 7.55
C THR A 54 -13.43 35.00 7.11
N PRO A 55 -13.71 34.85 5.80
CA PRO A 55 -15.02 34.42 5.34
C PRO A 55 -15.33 32.98 5.80
N ALA A 56 -16.58 32.55 5.67
CA ALA A 56 -16.94 31.14 5.74
C ALA A 56 -16.17 30.33 4.66
N ILE A 57 -16.22 29.00 4.74
CA ILE A 57 -15.61 28.14 3.72
C ILE A 57 -16.07 28.59 2.33
N GLN A 58 -15.11 28.76 1.44
CA GLN A 58 -15.38 29.10 0.05
C GLN A 58 -15.66 27.84 -0.76
N ASP A 59 -16.41 27.99 -1.84
CA ASP A 59 -16.71 26.86 -2.72
C ASP A 59 -15.40 26.27 -3.28
N GLY A 60 -15.34 24.93 -3.33
CA GLY A 60 -14.17 24.17 -3.76
C GLY A 60 -12.99 24.16 -2.79
N ALA A 61 -13.08 24.72 -1.58
CA ALA A 61 -11.96 24.77 -0.63
C ALA A 61 -11.40 23.40 -0.20
N ASN A 62 -12.18 22.33 -0.34
CA ASN A 62 -11.79 20.95 -0.06
C ASN A 62 -11.56 20.11 -1.33
N ALA A 63 -11.62 20.69 -2.53
CA ALA A 63 -11.53 19.95 -3.80
C ALA A 63 -10.26 19.08 -3.89
N ASP A 64 -9.08 19.60 -3.51
CA ASP A 64 -7.82 18.85 -3.56
C ASP A 64 -7.79 17.69 -2.56
N ALA A 65 -8.25 17.93 -1.33
CA ALA A 65 -8.34 16.89 -0.30
C ALA A 65 -9.32 15.80 -0.72
N PHE A 66 -10.48 16.18 -1.25
CA PHE A 66 -11.47 15.25 -1.75
C PHE A 66 -10.96 14.46 -2.96
N ALA A 67 -10.29 15.11 -3.91
CA ALA A 67 -9.68 14.45 -5.06
C ALA A 67 -8.64 13.39 -4.65
N ALA A 68 -7.83 13.66 -3.61
CA ALA A 68 -6.88 12.68 -3.07
C ALA A 68 -7.59 11.44 -2.49
N ILE A 69 -8.68 11.64 -1.73
CA ILE A 69 -9.51 10.54 -1.21
C ILE A 69 -10.16 9.76 -2.36
N CYS A 70 -10.73 10.45 -3.35
CA CYS A 70 -11.33 9.82 -4.52
C CYS A 70 -10.32 8.99 -5.31
N HIS A 71 -9.08 9.48 -5.44
CA HIS A 71 -8.03 8.74 -6.12
C HIS A 71 -7.73 7.42 -5.39
N ILE A 72 -7.60 7.43 -4.06
CA ILE A 72 -7.40 6.18 -3.30
C ILE A 72 -8.58 5.21 -3.48
N MET A 73 -9.82 5.71 -3.42
CA MET A 73 -11.00 4.86 -3.64
C MET A 73 -11.06 4.31 -5.08
N GLN A 74 -10.57 5.06 -6.06
CA GLN A 74 -10.45 4.60 -7.45
C GLN A 74 -9.43 3.45 -7.56
N LEU A 75 -8.29 3.55 -6.87
CA LEU A 75 -7.28 2.48 -6.81
C LEU A 75 -7.84 1.25 -6.09
N GLN A 76 -8.62 1.44 -5.01
CA GLN A 76 -9.30 0.35 -4.32
C GLN A 76 -10.26 -0.41 -5.26
N GLU A 77 -11.01 0.30 -6.11
CA GLU A 77 -11.91 -0.32 -7.09
C GLU A 77 -11.17 -1.04 -8.23
N ALA A 78 -10.03 -0.49 -8.69
CA ALA A 78 -9.19 -1.16 -9.68
C ALA A 78 -8.66 -2.52 -9.16
N GLY A 79 -8.38 -2.60 -7.86
CA GLY A 79 -8.00 -3.83 -7.18
C GLY A 79 -6.59 -4.31 -7.55
N ALA A 80 -6.31 -5.57 -7.25
CA ALA A 80 -4.99 -6.19 -7.43
C ALA A 80 -4.87 -6.96 -8.75
N LEU A 81 -3.62 -7.21 -9.18
CA LEU A 81 -3.30 -8.10 -10.30
C LEU A 81 -3.84 -9.52 -10.07
N GLU A 82 -4.17 -10.21 -11.17
CA GLU A 82 -4.59 -11.61 -11.14
C GLU A 82 -3.52 -12.52 -10.52
N ASP A 83 -3.97 -13.57 -9.85
CA ASP A 83 -3.11 -14.56 -9.23
C ASP A 83 -2.36 -15.41 -10.26
N VAL A 84 -1.12 -15.71 -9.95
CA VAL A 84 -0.27 -16.59 -10.75
C VAL A 84 0.10 -17.79 -9.89
N THR A 85 0.07 -18.97 -10.47
CA THR A 85 0.47 -20.19 -9.77
C THR A 85 1.99 -20.32 -9.86
N PRO A 86 2.71 -20.20 -8.74
CA PRO A 86 4.15 -20.43 -8.71
C PRO A 86 4.49 -21.90 -9.00
N ALA A 87 5.69 -22.13 -9.52
CA ALA A 87 6.20 -23.48 -9.77
C ALA A 87 6.56 -24.17 -8.44
N ASP A 88 6.03 -25.37 -8.23
CA ASP A 88 6.35 -26.21 -7.08
C ASP A 88 7.43 -27.24 -7.46
N ALA A 89 8.61 -27.11 -6.86
CA ALA A 89 9.75 -28.03 -7.06
C ALA A 89 9.91 -29.06 -5.92
N THR A 90 8.90 -29.20 -5.06
CA THR A 90 8.96 -30.09 -3.87
C THR A 90 9.20 -31.54 -4.27
N ALA A 91 8.56 -32.00 -5.36
CA ALA A 91 8.69 -33.38 -5.82
C ALA A 91 10.12 -33.69 -6.31
N GLU A 92 10.72 -32.77 -7.06
CA GLU A 92 12.07 -32.87 -7.62
C GLU A 92 13.12 -32.88 -6.51
N ILE A 93 12.99 -32.01 -5.49
CA ILE A 93 13.90 -32.01 -4.34
C ILE A 93 13.81 -33.33 -3.57
N ARG A 94 12.60 -33.83 -3.30
CA ARG A 94 12.40 -35.12 -2.63
C ARG A 94 13.00 -36.29 -3.43
N GLU A 95 12.94 -36.23 -4.76
CA GLU A 95 13.58 -37.23 -5.62
C GLU A 95 15.11 -37.21 -5.46
N VAL A 96 15.73 -36.02 -5.45
CA VAL A 96 17.19 -35.89 -5.27
C VAL A 96 17.62 -36.31 -3.84
N GLU A 97 16.82 -35.99 -2.82
CA GLU A 97 17.02 -36.47 -1.44
C GLU A 97 16.97 -38.00 -1.36
N ALA A 98 15.95 -38.62 -1.97
CA ALA A 98 15.81 -40.06 -2.02
C ALA A 98 16.94 -40.73 -2.81
N LEU A 99 17.38 -40.12 -3.93
CA LEU A 99 18.54 -40.60 -4.70
C LEU A 99 19.82 -40.56 -3.85
N ASN A 100 20.08 -39.45 -3.14
CA ASN A 100 21.23 -39.34 -2.23
C ASN A 100 21.18 -40.40 -1.12
N MET A 101 20.00 -40.62 -0.53
CA MET A 101 19.78 -41.66 0.47
C MET A 101 20.03 -43.06 -0.10
N SER A 102 19.58 -43.34 -1.32
CA SER A 102 19.77 -44.64 -1.98
C SER A 102 21.26 -44.97 -2.17
N LEU A 103 22.08 -43.97 -2.48
CA LEU A 103 23.52 -44.11 -2.71
C LEU A 103 24.33 -44.21 -1.41
N SER A 104 23.72 -43.87 -0.27
CA SER A 104 24.39 -43.88 1.03
C SER A 104 24.66 -45.30 1.55
N PRO A 105 25.65 -45.50 2.44
CA PRO A 105 25.94 -46.80 3.03
C PRO A 105 24.72 -47.42 3.71
N GLN A 106 24.63 -48.76 3.70
CA GLN A 106 23.48 -49.45 4.29
C GLN A 106 23.33 -49.18 5.79
N GLU A 107 24.46 -49.12 6.51
CA GLU A 107 24.51 -48.74 7.94
C GLU A 107 23.94 -47.33 8.19
N TRP A 108 24.14 -46.40 7.25
CA TRP A 108 23.54 -45.07 7.32
C TRP A 108 22.03 -45.12 7.10
N GLN A 109 21.59 -45.82 6.05
CA GLN A 109 20.17 -45.93 5.71
C GLN A 109 19.31 -46.56 6.82
N GLN A 110 19.87 -47.52 7.55
CA GLN A 110 19.17 -48.25 8.63
C GLN A 110 18.83 -47.37 9.85
N LYS A 111 19.44 -46.19 9.99
CA LYS A 111 19.18 -45.26 11.11
C LYS A 111 17.78 -44.65 11.08
N PHE A 112 17.13 -44.65 9.92
CA PHE A 112 16.01 -43.76 9.65
C PHE A 112 14.62 -44.42 9.67
N LEU A 113 14.54 -45.75 9.60
CA LEU A 113 13.26 -46.48 9.62
C LEU A 113 13.26 -47.55 10.72
N LYS A 114 12.12 -47.68 11.38
CA LYS A 114 11.76 -48.80 12.27
C LYS A 114 11.20 -49.95 11.44
N ALA A 115 10.88 -51.05 12.11
CA ALA A 115 10.06 -52.11 11.53
C ALA A 115 8.74 -51.54 10.98
N GLY A 116 8.30 -52.07 9.83
CA GLY A 116 7.08 -51.60 9.16
C GLY A 116 7.20 -50.22 8.51
N ASP A 117 8.40 -49.79 8.12
CA ASP A 117 8.68 -48.54 7.39
C ASP A 117 8.23 -47.25 8.09
N GLN A 118 8.14 -47.28 9.42
CA GLN A 118 7.87 -46.10 10.23
C GLN A 118 9.14 -45.27 10.38
N LYS A 119 9.05 -43.95 10.23
CA LYS A 119 10.20 -43.05 10.45
C LYS A 119 10.69 -43.13 11.90
N VAL A 120 12.00 -43.20 12.10
CA VAL A 120 12.64 -42.91 13.38
C VAL A 120 12.64 -41.39 13.56
N LYS A 121 11.93 -40.86 14.56
CA LYS A 121 11.91 -39.42 14.86
C LYS A 121 13.19 -39.01 15.59
N TRP A 122 13.48 -37.70 15.61
CA TRP A 122 14.66 -37.17 16.27
C TRP A 122 14.75 -37.59 17.75
N ASP A 123 13.65 -37.45 18.48
CA ASP A 123 13.60 -37.70 19.93
C ASP A 123 13.42 -39.18 20.32
N ASP A 124 13.23 -40.07 19.33
CA ASP A 124 13.03 -41.50 19.56
C ASP A 124 14.23 -42.14 20.28
N GLY A 125 13.98 -43.21 21.05
CA GLY A 125 15.03 -43.92 21.79
C GLY A 125 15.99 -44.70 20.87
N GLU A 126 15.52 -45.02 19.67
CA GLU A 126 16.23 -45.71 18.59
C GLU A 126 17.27 -44.80 17.92
N ASN A 127 17.07 -43.48 17.92
CA ASN A 127 18.07 -42.53 17.46
C ASN A 127 19.20 -42.40 18.50
N LYS A 128 20.28 -43.15 18.29
CA LYS A 128 21.48 -43.12 19.14
C LYS A 128 22.39 -41.93 18.84
N ASP A 129 22.23 -41.27 17.70
CA ASP A 129 23.08 -40.19 17.22
C ASP A 129 22.68 -38.82 17.79
N LYS A 130 21.47 -38.68 18.35
CA LYS A 130 20.91 -37.38 18.80
C LYS A 130 21.75 -36.59 19.80
N LYS A 131 22.57 -37.27 20.61
CA LYS A 131 23.47 -36.63 21.58
C LYS A 131 24.81 -36.19 20.95
N ALA A 132 25.30 -36.93 19.96
CA ALA A 132 26.59 -36.69 19.34
C ALA A 132 26.51 -35.74 18.14
N HIS A 133 25.35 -35.64 17.51
CA HIS A 133 25.13 -34.92 16.26
C HIS A 133 23.90 -34.01 16.30
N GLU A 134 23.82 -33.15 17.32
CA GLU A 134 22.69 -32.22 17.48
C GLU A 134 22.45 -31.34 16.23
N ASP A 135 23.50 -31.08 15.45
CA ASP A 135 23.45 -30.40 14.16
C ASP A 135 22.56 -31.10 13.12
N TRP A 136 22.30 -32.41 13.25
CA TRP A 136 21.43 -33.16 12.33
C TRP A 136 19.95 -32.98 12.60
N LYS A 137 19.57 -32.40 13.75
CA LYS A 137 18.18 -32.29 14.21
C LYS A 137 17.24 -31.71 13.15
N THR A 138 17.68 -30.67 12.45
CA THR A 138 16.88 -29.96 11.44
C THR A 138 16.67 -30.75 10.15
N SER A 139 17.56 -31.70 9.84
CA SER A 139 17.53 -32.49 8.60
C SER A 139 17.00 -33.91 8.81
N TRP A 140 16.85 -34.35 10.05
CA TRP A 140 16.55 -35.74 10.39
C TRP A 140 15.22 -36.25 9.79
N ASP A 141 14.14 -35.46 9.86
CA ASP A 141 12.85 -35.89 9.30
C ASP A 141 12.85 -35.96 7.76
N ASN A 142 13.62 -35.08 7.10
CA ASN A 142 13.83 -35.13 5.64
C ASN A 142 14.61 -36.38 5.25
N LEU A 143 15.68 -36.70 5.97
CA LEU A 143 16.45 -37.94 5.76
C LEU A 143 15.58 -39.19 5.97
N ALA A 144 14.76 -39.20 7.01
CA ALA A 144 13.81 -40.28 7.25
C ALA A 144 12.72 -40.38 6.18
N GLY A 145 12.22 -39.24 5.70
CA GLY A 145 11.31 -39.17 4.55
C GLY A 145 11.94 -39.73 3.27
N ALA A 146 13.16 -39.31 2.95
CA ALA A 146 13.91 -39.78 1.79
C ALA A 146 14.12 -41.30 1.84
N LYS A 147 14.43 -41.86 3.01
CA LYS A 147 14.55 -43.32 3.16
C LYS A 147 13.20 -44.03 3.01
N GLN A 148 12.13 -43.49 3.58
CA GLN A 148 10.78 -44.04 3.46
C GLN A 148 10.28 -44.08 2.00
N LEU A 149 10.64 -43.06 1.21
CA LEU A 149 10.31 -43.01 -0.23
C LEU A 149 10.93 -44.17 -1.02
N LEU A 150 12.02 -44.78 -0.54
CA LEU A 150 12.67 -45.90 -1.20
C LEU A 150 12.04 -47.26 -0.89
N THR A 151 11.28 -47.37 0.21
CA THR A 151 10.69 -48.65 0.65
C THR A 151 9.26 -48.82 0.16
N LYS A 152 8.53 -47.72 -0.04
CA LYS A 152 7.15 -47.74 -0.55
C LYS A 152 7.13 -47.81 -2.08
N PRO A 153 6.30 -48.66 -2.70
CA PRO A 153 6.03 -48.58 -4.13
C PRO A 153 5.55 -47.19 -4.52
N GLY A 154 6.13 -46.59 -5.54
CA GLY A 154 5.80 -45.25 -5.98
C GLY A 154 6.73 -44.72 -7.07
N ALA A 155 6.31 -43.64 -7.75
CA ALA A 155 7.02 -43.09 -8.90
C ALA A 155 8.49 -42.76 -8.61
N ILE A 156 8.79 -42.17 -7.44
CA ILE A 156 10.17 -41.84 -7.03
C ILE A 156 11.01 -43.11 -6.84
N ALA A 157 10.49 -44.12 -6.15
CA ALA A 157 11.20 -45.38 -5.92
C ALA A 157 11.52 -46.09 -7.24
N GLU A 158 10.55 -46.19 -8.14
CA GLU A 158 10.72 -46.83 -9.46
C GLU A 158 11.68 -46.06 -10.36
N LYS A 159 11.62 -44.72 -10.34
CA LYS A 159 12.55 -43.86 -11.09
C LYS A 159 13.99 -44.01 -10.59
N ILE A 160 14.20 -44.10 -9.27
CA ILE A 160 15.54 -44.32 -8.71
C ILE A 160 16.06 -45.73 -9.02
N LYS A 161 15.21 -46.77 -8.89
CA LYS A 161 15.59 -48.16 -9.21
C LYS A 161 15.99 -48.34 -10.68
N SER A 162 15.29 -47.66 -11.59
CA SER A 162 15.57 -47.71 -13.03
C SER A 162 16.72 -46.80 -13.49
N SER A 163 17.17 -45.86 -12.65
CA SER A 163 18.23 -44.91 -12.98
C SER A 163 19.61 -45.57 -13.08
N GLU A 164 20.41 -45.20 -14.10
CA GLU A 164 21.82 -45.61 -14.20
C GLU A 164 22.68 -45.09 -13.04
N ILE A 165 22.24 -44.02 -12.37
CA ILE A 165 22.98 -43.41 -11.25
C ILE A 165 22.98 -44.31 -10.01
N SER A 166 21.97 -45.20 -9.85
CA SER A 166 21.83 -46.06 -8.67
C SER A 166 22.56 -47.41 -8.78
N LYS A 167 22.96 -47.80 -10.00
CA LYS A 167 23.64 -49.08 -10.32
C LYS A 167 25.10 -49.20 -9.87
N PRO A 168 25.93 -48.14 -9.84
CA PRO A 168 27.34 -48.26 -9.47
C PRO A 168 27.55 -48.84 -8.06
N THR A 169 28.64 -49.60 -7.92
CA THR A 169 29.10 -50.20 -6.66
C THR A 169 30.50 -49.67 -6.29
N GLY A 170 30.98 -49.99 -5.09
CA GLY A 170 32.35 -49.68 -4.67
C GLY A 170 32.73 -48.20 -4.78
N PRO A 171 33.95 -47.86 -5.27
CA PRO A 171 34.40 -46.48 -5.41
C PRO A 171 33.51 -45.62 -6.31
N ALA A 172 32.93 -46.19 -7.38
CA ALA A 172 32.05 -45.47 -8.28
C ALA A 172 30.76 -45.01 -7.59
N ARG A 173 30.20 -45.85 -6.70
CA ARG A 173 29.05 -45.47 -5.86
C ARG A 173 29.37 -44.30 -4.94
N LYS A 174 30.54 -44.32 -4.29
CA LYS A 174 31.00 -43.22 -3.42
C LYS A 174 31.15 -41.91 -4.20
N LEU A 175 31.66 -41.97 -5.43
CA LEU A 175 31.77 -40.80 -6.30
C LEU A 175 30.38 -40.28 -6.72
N ALA A 176 29.46 -41.18 -7.10
CA ALA A 176 28.08 -40.82 -7.42
C ALA A 176 27.39 -40.15 -6.23
N GLN A 177 27.52 -40.72 -5.04
CA GLN A 177 26.96 -40.16 -3.80
C GLN A 177 27.49 -38.75 -3.54
N LYS A 178 28.81 -38.52 -3.64
CA LYS A 178 29.39 -37.17 -3.48
C LYS A 178 28.84 -36.17 -4.50
N ARG A 179 28.68 -36.58 -5.77
CA ARG A 179 28.13 -35.72 -6.81
C ARG A 179 26.67 -35.36 -6.55
N VAL A 180 25.84 -36.35 -6.19
CA VAL A 180 24.43 -36.12 -5.84
C VAL A 180 24.31 -35.27 -4.59
N ALA A 181 25.13 -35.48 -3.56
CA ALA A 181 25.15 -34.63 -2.36
C ALA A 181 25.47 -33.16 -2.68
N ASN A 182 26.42 -32.91 -3.59
CA ASN A 182 26.73 -31.55 -4.05
C ASN A 182 25.56 -30.91 -4.80
N ILE A 183 24.91 -31.67 -5.70
CA ILE A 183 23.70 -31.22 -6.40
C ILE A 183 22.58 -30.92 -5.40
N LEU A 184 22.34 -31.79 -4.43
CA LEU A 184 21.34 -31.61 -3.40
C LEU A 184 21.61 -30.35 -2.56
N SER A 185 22.86 -30.09 -2.19
CA SER A 185 23.23 -28.86 -1.46
C SER A 185 22.94 -27.60 -2.27
N ALA A 186 23.24 -27.60 -3.58
CA ALA A 186 22.92 -26.49 -4.47
C ALA A 186 21.40 -26.34 -4.66
N ALA A 187 20.70 -27.45 -4.88
CA ALA A 187 19.25 -27.48 -5.10
C ALA A 187 18.48 -27.05 -3.83
N ALA A 188 18.93 -27.42 -2.64
CA ALA A 188 18.33 -27.00 -1.37
C ALA A 188 18.40 -25.47 -1.17
N LYS A 189 19.50 -24.83 -1.59
CA LYS A 189 19.62 -23.36 -1.55
C LYS A 189 18.60 -22.69 -2.48
N ILE A 190 18.45 -23.22 -3.70
CA ILE A 190 17.48 -22.72 -4.67
C ILE A 190 16.07 -22.95 -4.14
N TYR A 191 15.75 -24.15 -3.66
CA TYR A 191 14.44 -24.49 -3.11
C TYR A 191 14.06 -23.61 -1.93
N ASN A 192 14.98 -23.33 -1.01
CA ASN A 192 14.72 -22.40 0.10
C ASN A 192 14.43 -20.97 -0.39
N ALA A 193 15.15 -20.50 -1.40
CA ALA A 193 14.83 -19.22 -2.05
C ALA A 193 13.44 -19.26 -2.71
N THR A 194 13.09 -20.37 -3.38
CA THR A 194 11.77 -20.59 -3.99
C THR A 194 10.66 -20.62 -2.95
N GLN A 195 10.85 -21.22 -1.78
CA GLN A 195 9.86 -21.19 -0.70
C GLN A 195 9.60 -19.77 -0.18
N LYS A 196 10.64 -18.93 -0.12
CA LYS A 196 10.44 -17.51 0.20
C LYS A 196 9.64 -16.80 -0.89
N MET A 197 9.99 -17.02 -2.17
CA MET A 197 9.26 -16.44 -3.31
C MET A 197 7.80 -16.91 -3.34
N GLN A 198 7.56 -18.20 -3.11
CA GLN A 198 6.24 -18.79 -2.94
C GLN A 198 5.42 -18.05 -1.88
N LYS A 199 6.01 -17.83 -0.71
CA LYS A 199 5.35 -17.09 0.37
C LYS A 199 5.04 -15.65 -0.02
N ASP A 200 5.98 -14.96 -0.66
CA ASP A 200 5.78 -13.58 -1.11
C ASP A 200 4.67 -13.50 -2.18
N ILE A 201 4.55 -14.51 -3.06
CA ILE A 201 3.45 -14.64 -4.03
C ILE A 201 2.11 -14.89 -3.33
N GLU A 202 2.06 -15.81 -2.37
CA GLU A 202 0.87 -16.13 -1.58
C GLU A 202 0.42 -14.97 -0.68
N ASP A 203 1.35 -14.21 -0.11
CA ASP A 203 1.07 -13.04 0.72
C ASP A 203 0.61 -11.85 -0.13
N GLY A 204 1.13 -11.69 -1.35
CA GLY A 204 0.64 -10.72 -2.33
C GLY A 204 -0.54 -11.19 -3.18
N ALA A 205 -1.22 -12.29 -2.80
CA ALA A 205 -2.39 -12.77 -3.51
C ALA A 205 -3.47 -11.68 -3.64
N ALA A 206 -4.20 -11.68 -4.76
CA ALA A 206 -5.13 -10.63 -5.13
C ALA A 206 -6.17 -10.37 -4.04
N ALA A 207 -6.66 -11.43 -3.40
CA ALA A 207 -7.62 -11.36 -2.30
C ALA A 207 -7.06 -10.60 -1.08
N LYS A 208 -5.81 -10.87 -0.68
CA LYS A 208 -5.16 -10.21 0.47
C LYS A 208 -4.92 -8.73 0.20
N VAL A 209 -4.44 -8.40 -1.00
CA VAL A 209 -4.24 -7.00 -1.41
C VAL A 209 -5.58 -6.25 -1.46
N LYS A 210 -6.61 -6.84 -2.09
CA LYS A 210 -7.96 -6.25 -2.12
C LYS A 210 -8.53 -6.04 -0.72
N ALA A 211 -8.33 -6.99 0.20
CA ALA A 211 -8.77 -6.85 1.58
C ALA A 211 -8.11 -5.67 2.28
N LYS A 212 -6.81 -5.45 2.07
CA LYS A 212 -6.09 -4.28 2.60
C LYS A 212 -6.58 -2.95 2.02
N LEU A 213 -6.74 -2.88 0.70
CA LEU A 213 -7.29 -1.69 0.04
C LEU A 213 -8.72 -1.38 0.54
N ASN A 214 -9.55 -2.40 0.71
CA ASN A 214 -10.92 -2.24 1.21
C ASN A 214 -10.96 -1.82 2.68
N SER A 215 -10.07 -2.38 3.52
CA SER A 215 -9.93 -2.01 4.93
C SER A 215 -9.54 -0.54 5.09
N ALA A 216 -8.63 -0.05 4.25
CA ALA A 216 -8.25 1.37 4.29
C ALA A 216 -9.43 2.32 4.00
N VAL A 217 -10.31 1.93 3.08
CA VAL A 217 -11.47 2.76 2.72
C VAL A 217 -12.61 2.63 3.73
N TYR A 218 -12.97 1.40 4.12
CA TYR A 218 -14.22 1.12 4.83
C TYR A 218 -14.04 0.54 6.25
N SER A 219 -12.80 0.32 6.71
CA SER A 219 -12.49 -0.41 7.95
C SER A 219 -13.08 -1.84 7.98
N ALA A 220 -13.26 -2.44 6.80
CA ALA A 220 -13.75 -3.80 6.62
C ALA A 220 -12.89 -4.49 5.55
N GLU A 221 -12.65 -5.79 5.68
CA GLU A 221 -11.86 -6.52 4.66
C GLU A 221 -12.64 -6.73 3.35
N VAL A 222 -13.98 -6.77 3.41
CA VAL A 222 -14.84 -6.95 2.25
C VAL A 222 -16.08 -6.07 2.37
N GLY A 223 -16.50 -5.48 1.24
CA GLY A 223 -17.69 -4.64 1.17
C GLY A 223 -17.53 -3.32 1.94
N LYS A 224 -18.63 -2.60 2.17
CA LYS A 224 -18.57 -1.26 2.77
C LYS A 224 -18.75 -1.26 4.30
N GLY A 225 -18.86 -2.42 4.94
CA GLY A 225 -19.04 -2.51 6.39
C GLY A 225 -20.19 -1.64 6.91
N ASN A 226 -19.92 -0.81 7.92
CA ASN A 226 -20.89 0.15 8.45
C ASN A 226 -21.44 1.12 7.40
N PHE A 227 -20.67 1.45 6.36
CA PHE A 227 -21.07 2.37 5.29
C PHE A 227 -22.07 1.77 4.29
N ASP A 228 -22.46 0.49 4.41
CA ASP A 228 -23.60 -0.07 3.63
C ASP A 228 -24.92 -0.09 4.43
N LYS A 229 -24.91 0.34 5.70
CA LYS A 229 -26.09 0.27 6.55
C LYS A 229 -27.03 1.45 6.29
N THR A 230 -28.32 1.14 6.15
CA THR A 230 -29.42 2.13 6.07
C THR A 230 -30.03 2.44 7.43
N SER A 231 -29.60 1.76 8.50
CA SER A 231 -29.93 2.01 9.91
C SER A 231 -29.02 1.13 10.79
N GLY A 232 -28.76 1.51 12.04
CA GLY A 232 -28.01 0.66 12.99
C GLY A 232 -26.52 0.52 12.65
N ALA A 233 -25.92 1.56 12.07
CA ALA A 233 -24.46 1.69 12.04
C ALA A 233 -23.91 1.71 13.47
N ASP A 234 -22.67 1.23 13.63
CA ASP A 234 -22.03 1.24 14.94
C ASP A 234 -21.88 2.68 15.43
N SER A 235 -21.94 2.86 16.75
CA SER A 235 -21.90 4.18 17.38
C SER A 235 -20.72 5.03 16.86
N GLY A 236 -21.02 6.27 16.47
CA GLY A 236 -20.06 7.29 16.04
C GLY A 236 -19.97 7.48 14.53
N TYR A 237 -20.28 6.45 13.72
CA TYR A 237 -20.21 6.51 12.24
C TYR A 237 -21.21 7.49 11.61
N ASP A 238 -22.26 7.82 12.35
CA ASP A 238 -23.42 8.60 11.95
C ASP A 238 -23.39 10.02 12.58
N THR A 239 -22.29 10.36 13.26
CA THR A 239 -22.10 11.64 13.96
C THR A 239 -20.86 12.38 13.47
N ILE A 240 -20.80 13.67 13.80
CA ILE A 240 -19.68 14.56 13.46
C ILE A 240 -18.51 14.55 14.46
N ALA A 241 -18.58 13.70 15.49
CA ALA A 241 -17.70 13.81 16.65
C ALA A 241 -16.26 13.33 16.37
N ALA A 242 -16.09 12.26 15.58
CA ALA A 242 -14.78 11.62 15.45
C ALA A 242 -13.77 12.43 14.61
N CYS A 243 -14.20 13.36 13.75
CA CYS A 243 -13.23 14.23 13.07
C CYS A 243 -12.65 15.35 13.92
N ASN A 244 -13.17 15.57 15.13
CA ASN A 244 -12.44 16.33 16.15
C ASN A 244 -11.50 15.46 16.99
N LYS A 245 -11.41 14.16 16.70
CA LYS A 245 -10.68 13.14 17.46
C LYS A 245 -9.90 12.23 16.51
N ASP A 246 -9.03 12.81 15.68
CA ASP A 246 -8.11 12.08 14.80
C ASP A 246 -8.80 11.24 13.72
N GLY A 247 -10.09 11.50 13.45
CA GLY A 247 -10.92 10.68 12.57
C GLY A 247 -11.18 9.27 13.14
N ASN A 248 -11.00 9.08 14.44
CA ASN A 248 -11.03 7.78 15.09
C ASN A 248 -12.46 7.29 15.35
N LEU A 249 -12.85 6.25 14.62
CA LEU A 249 -14.05 5.46 14.81
C LEU A 249 -13.67 4.10 15.39
N ASN A 250 -13.85 3.95 16.70
CA ASN A 250 -13.63 2.69 17.43
C ASN A 250 -12.25 2.06 17.14
N GLY A 251 -11.19 2.89 17.13
CA GLY A 251 -9.81 2.49 16.89
C GLY A 251 -9.41 2.43 15.41
N LYS A 252 -10.26 2.88 14.49
CA LYS A 252 -10.02 2.89 13.03
C LYS A 252 -10.23 4.28 12.43
N GLN A 253 -9.66 4.55 11.26
CA GLN A 253 -9.75 5.83 10.55
C GLN A 253 -10.11 5.60 9.07
N PRO A 254 -11.32 5.09 8.75
CA PRO A 254 -11.70 4.77 7.38
C PRO A 254 -11.72 6.01 6.48
N LEU A 255 -11.14 5.94 5.28
CA LEU A 255 -11.16 7.07 4.33
C LEU A 255 -12.57 7.41 3.83
N ALA A 256 -13.50 6.46 3.82
CA ALA A 256 -14.91 6.73 3.57
C ALA A 256 -15.47 7.77 4.53
N TYR A 257 -15.15 7.63 5.82
CA TYR A 257 -15.56 8.62 6.83
C TYR A 257 -14.86 9.95 6.62
N VAL A 258 -13.53 9.94 6.44
CA VAL A 258 -12.75 11.16 6.15
C VAL A 258 -13.35 11.93 4.97
N GLY A 259 -13.66 11.24 3.87
CA GLY A 259 -14.29 11.85 2.70
C GLY A 259 -15.65 12.47 3.01
N LEU A 260 -16.50 11.81 3.80
CA LEU A 260 -17.79 12.37 4.22
C LEU A 260 -17.62 13.70 4.95
N TYR A 261 -16.59 13.90 5.77
CA TYR A 261 -16.35 15.18 6.45
C TYR A 261 -15.84 16.30 5.58
N LEU A 262 -15.17 15.96 4.49
CA LEU A 262 -14.71 16.97 3.54
C LEU A 262 -15.88 17.59 2.78
N VAL A 263 -17.06 16.93 2.76
CA VAL A 263 -18.22 17.35 1.96
C VAL A 263 -19.48 17.64 2.77
N GLN A 264 -19.69 17.00 3.92
CA GLN A 264 -20.93 17.13 4.70
C GLN A 264 -20.85 18.24 5.75
N GLN A 265 -21.96 18.95 5.89
CA GLN A 265 -22.14 20.06 6.83
C GLN A 265 -22.92 19.63 8.08
N LYS A 266 -22.78 20.39 9.17
CA LYS A 266 -23.55 20.14 10.38
C LYS A 266 -25.06 20.33 10.13
N ASN A 267 -25.85 19.71 10.98
CA ASN A 267 -27.31 19.79 10.93
C ASN A 267 -27.81 21.19 11.32
N GLY A 268 -28.91 21.64 10.72
CA GLY A 268 -29.71 22.73 11.27
C GLY A 268 -30.03 23.90 10.34
N GLY A 269 -29.96 23.72 9.02
CA GLY A 269 -30.49 24.64 8.02
C GLY A 269 -29.81 26.02 8.04
N GLY A 270 -28.83 26.23 7.17
CA GLY A 270 -28.14 27.53 7.06
C GLY A 270 -26.72 27.44 6.51
N GLU A 271 -26.21 26.21 6.35
CA GLU A 271 -24.98 25.95 5.65
C GLU A 271 -25.31 25.81 4.14
N SER A 272 -24.61 26.54 3.27
CA SER A 272 -24.88 26.59 1.82
C SER A 272 -23.62 26.52 0.95
N SER A 273 -22.45 26.46 1.59
CA SER A 273 -21.19 26.34 0.87
C SER A 273 -21.07 24.99 0.20
N GLU A 274 -20.32 24.94 -0.90
CA GLU A 274 -20.10 23.75 -1.70
C GLU A 274 -18.61 23.38 -1.65
N PRO A 275 -18.19 22.52 -0.72
CA PRO A 275 -16.78 22.36 -0.38
C PRO A 275 -15.94 21.75 -1.51
N VAL A 276 -16.57 21.11 -2.50
CA VAL A 276 -15.90 20.41 -3.60
C VAL A 276 -16.36 20.94 -4.97
N ASP A 277 -17.66 20.89 -5.29
CA ASP A 277 -18.22 21.50 -6.50
C ASP A 277 -19.71 21.89 -6.34
N HIS A 278 -20.21 22.71 -7.28
CA HIS A 278 -21.63 23.12 -7.38
C HIS A 278 -22.64 21.97 -7.56
N ALA A 279 -22.20 20.77 -7.90
CA ALA A 279 -23.07 19.62 -8.15
C ALA A 279 -23.26 18.74 -6.91
N THR A 280 -22.40 18.87 -5.91
CA THR A 280 -22.49 18.21 -4.60
C THR A 280 -22.81 19.25 -3.53
N GLN A 281 -24.09 19.64 -3.44
CA GLN A 281 -24.58 20.39 -2.28
C GLN A 281 -24.10 19.66 -1.01
N ALA A 282 -23.50 20.41 -0.09
CA ALA A 282 -23.07 19.86 1.17
C ALA A 282 -24.27 19.31 1.92
N GLU A 283 -24.33 17.99 2.04
CA GLU A 283 -25.43 17.34 2.73
C GLU A 283 -25.24 17.46 4.23
N GLU A 284 -26.34 17.65 4.96
CA GLU A 284 -26.29 17.63 6.41
C GLU A 284 -25.99 16.21 6.93
N TRP A 285 -25.19 16.14 8.01
CA TRP A 285 -24.91 14.90 8.73
C TRP A 285 -26.17 14.17 9.23
N THR A 286 -27.32 14.83 9.38
CA THR A 286 -28.64 14.26 9.74
C THR A 286 -29.07 13.21 8.72
N ASN A 287 -28.71 13.38 7.45
CA ASN A 287 -29.02 12.42 6.39
C ASN A 287 -28.09 11.20 6.44
N ALA A 288 -26.82 11.37 6.87
CA ALA A 288 -25.91 10.27 7.17
C ALA A 288 -26.30 9.54 8.47
N GLY A 289 -26.79 10.29 9.46
CA GLY A 289 -27.31 9.88 10.76
C GLY A 289 -28.31 8.72 10.70
N GLY A 290 -29.23 8.82 9.74
CA GLY A 290 -30.26 7.81 9.50
C GLY A 290 -29.94 6.83 8.37
N ASN A 291 -29.02 7.13 7.44
CA ASN A 291 -28.81 6.34 6.22
C ASN A 291 -27.40 6.53 5.63
N LEU A 292 -26.39 5.96 6.31
CA LEU A 292 -24.99 6.04 5.90
C LEU A 292 -24.73 5.47 4.50
N LYS A 293 -25.50 4.46 4.08
CA LYS A 293 -25.47 3.92 2.71
C LYS A 293 -25.71 4.99 1.65
N THR A 294 -26.70 5.87 1.86
CA THR A 294 -27.05 6.92 0.91
C THR A 294 -25.96 7.98 0.84
N ALA A 295 -25.47 8.43 1.99
CA ALA A 295 -24.34 9.35 2.09
C ALA A 295 -23.09 8.80 1.38
N MET A 296 -22.77 7.53 1.62
CA MET A 296 -21.66 6.84 0.97
C MET A 296 -21.87 6.71 -0.54
N GLY A 297 -23.10 6.45 -0.98
CA GLY A 297 -23.45 6.39 -2.40
C GLY A 297 -23.18 7.70 -3.13
N LYS A 298 -23.53 8.83 -2.52
CA LYS A 298 -23.29 10.18 -3.07
C LYS A 298 -21.80 10.52 -3.09
N LEU A 299 -21.08 10.25 -2.00
CA LEU A 299 -19.62 10.42 -1.94
C LEU A 299 -18.92 9.63 -3.04
N ARG A 300 -19.28 8.35 -3.24
CA ARG A 300 -18.73 7.54 -4.34
C ARG A 300 -19.12 8.08 -5.72
N GLY A 301 -20.35 8.54 -5.87
CA GLY A 301 -20.85 9.10 -7.14
C GLY A 301 -20.10 10.36 -7.58
N ALA A 302 -19.56 11.12 -6.63
CA ALA A 302 -18.72 12.30 -6.90
C ALA A 302 -17.25 11.96 -7.23
N CYS A 303 -16.85 10.70 -7.08
CA CYS A 303 -15.51 10.25 -7.45
C CYS A 303 -15.49 9.62 -8.86
N PRO A 304 -14.39 9.76 -9.61
CA PRO A 304 -14.18 8.96 -10.82
C PRO A 304 -14.22 7.46 -10.50
N LYS A 305 -14.81 6.67 -11.42
CA LYS A 305 -14.81 5.21 -11.31
C LYS A 305 -13.39 4.64 -11.44
N GLY A 306 -13.16 3.53 -10.74
CA GLY A 306 -12.00 2.66 -10.96
C GLY A 306 -11.82 2.34 -12.45
N SER A 307 -10.59 2.48 -12.95
CA SER A 307 -10.22 1.98 -14.27
C SER A 307 -9.82 0.51 -14.19
N ALA A 308 -10.03 -0.27 -15.24
CA ALA A 308 -9.57 -1.66 -15.32
C ALA A 308 -8.04 -1.80 -15.51
N HIS A 309 -7.27 -0.71 -15.39
CA HIS A 309 -5.83 -0.76 -15.57
C HIS A 309 -5.13 -1.43 -14.37
N LYS A 310 -4.02 -2.10 -14.69
CA LYS A 310 -3.12 -2.70 -13.69
C LYS A 310 -2.74 -1.64 -12.65
N LEU A 311 -3.08 -1.88 -11.38
CA LEU A 311 -2.69 -1.04 -10.26
C LEU A 311 -1.21 -1.29 -9.95
N PRO A 312 -0.28 -0.34 -10.15
CA PRO A 312 1.10 -0.52 -9.72
C PRO A 312 1.23 -0.18 -8.21
N PRO A 313 2.11 -0.86 -7.46
CA PRO A 313 2.35 -0.56 -6.04
C PRO A 313 2.65 0.91 -5.78
N GLN A 314 3.43 1.55 -6.66
CA GLN A 314 3.85 2.94 -6.53
C GLN A 314 2.70 3.94 -6.67
N ALA A 315 1.61 3.58 -7.37
CA ALA A 315 0.43 4.45 -7.43
C ALA A 315 -0.27 4.54 -6.07
N ILE A 316 -0.32 3.44 -5.32
CA ILE A 316 -0.88 3.44 -3.95
C ILE A 316 -0.02 4.33 -3.05
N VAL A 317 1.30 4.13 -3.06
CA VAL A 317 2.24 4.94 -2.26
C VAL A 317 2.09 6.43 -2.59
N SER A 318 2.10 6.78 -3.88
CA SER A 318 1.96 8.17 -4.32
C SER A 318 0.62 8.79 -3.90
N ALA A 319 -0.47 8.03 -3.92
CA ALA A 319 -1.78 8.50 -3.50
C ALA A 319 -1.85 8.76 -1.97
N VAL A 320 -1.22 7.88 -1.19
CA VAL A 320 -1.09 8.02 0.27
C VAL A 320 -0.23 9.23 0.62
N ASP A 321 0.94 9.36 0.01
CA ASP A 321 1.85 10.50 0.20
C ASP A 321 1.21 11.81 -0.23
N LYS A 322 0.45 11.82 -1.33
CA LYS A 322 -0.30 12.99 -1.76
C LYS A 322 -1.34 13.38 -0.71
N THR A 323 -2.07 12.42 -0.14
CA THR A 323 -3.03 12.68 0.94
C THR A 323 -2.35 13.27 2.16
N HIS A 324 -1.19 12.70 2.55
CA HIS A 324 -0.38 13.21 3.64
C HIS A 324 0.04 14.67 3.41
N SER A 325 0.53 15.00 2.21
CA SER A 325 1.00 16.35 1.86
C SER A 325 -0.06 17.45 1.94
N LEU A 326 -1.35 17.07 1.95
CA LEU A 326 -2.47 18.00 2.07
C LEU A 326 -2.82 18.34 3.53
N ILE A 327 -2.17 17.68 4.51
CA ILE A 327 -2.35 17.97 5.93
C ILE A 327 -1.56 19.22 6.29
N ARG A 328 -2.26 20.20 6.87
CA ARG A 328 -1.67 21.46 7.32
C ARG A 328 -1.61 21.49 8.84
N VAL A 329 -0.46 21.83 9.40
CA VAL A 329 -0.32 22.04 10.85
C VAL A 329 -0.64 23.49 11.18
N VAL A 330 -1.65 23.70 12.03
CA VAL A 330 -2.05 25.00 12.55
C VAL A 330 -2.06 24.92 14.07
N SER A 331 -1.34 25.80 14.75
CA SER A 331 -1.28 25.84 16.22
C SER A 331 -1.00 24.47 16.86
N ASN A 332 0.00 23.75 16.32
CA ASN A 332 0.43 22.42 16.76
C ASN A 332 -0.54 21.25 16.45
N ILE A 333 -1.53 21.44 15.57
CA ILE A 333 -2.53 20.43 15.26
C ILE A 333 -2.61 20.24 13.75
N GLY A 334 -2.60 18.99 13.28
CA GLY A 334 -2.76 18.64 11.88
C GLY A 334 -4.21 18.70 11.42
N TYR A 335 -4.45 19.25 10.23
CA TYR A 335 -5.77 19.33 9.61
C TYR A 335 -5.74 18.87 8.16
N LEU A 336 -6.58 17.88 7.82
CA LEU A 336 -6.91 17.55 6.43
C LEU A 336 -8.23 18.23 6.06
N GLY A 337 -8.22 19.07 5.02
CA GLY A 337 -9.36 19.89 4.62
C GLY A 337 -9.32 21.32 5.17
N TRP A 338 -10.46 22.00 5.11
CA TRP A 338 -10.58 23.41 5.48
C TRP A 338 -10.86 23.59 6.97
N TYR A 339 -9.94 24.28 7.64
CA TYR A 339 -10.04 24.67 9.04
C TYR A 339 -9.95 26.19 9.17
N LYS A 340 -10.80 26.76 10.03
CA LYS A 340 -10.79 28.17 10.39
C LYS A 340 -10.68 28.36 11.90
N THR A 341 -11.62 27.81 12.67
CA THR A 341 -11.68 27.98 14.13
C THR A 341 -12.56 26.92 14.78
N SER A 342 -12.50 26.78 16.11
CA SER A 342 -13.40 25.95 16.94
C SER A 342 -13.47 24.44 16.61
N GLY A 343 -12.68 23.97 15.64
CA GLY A 343 -12.55 22.56 15.26
C GLY A 343 -13.24 22.19 13.96
N CYS A 344 -13.19 20.90 13.63
CA CYS A 344 -13.80 20.30 12.45
C CYS A 344 -15.20 19.81 12.79
N ASN A 345 -16.15 20.73 12.90
CA ASN A 345 -17.52 20.45 13.35
C ASN A 345 -18.57 20.67 12.25
N GLY A 346 -18.15 20.65 10.97
CA GLY A 346 -19.03 20.73 9.80
C GLY A 346 -19.70 22.08 9.60
N SER A 347 -19.40 23.09 10.41
CA SER A 347 -19.89 24.44 10.13
C SER A 347 -18.98 25.14 9.13
N SER A 348 -19.58 25.80 8.13
CA SER A 348 -18.89 26.67 7.18
C SER A 348 -18.09 27.79 7.86
N ASN A 349 -18.43 28.14 9.10
CA ASN A 349 -17.72 29.17 9.87
C ASN A 349 -16.58 28.63 10.75
N ASN A 350 -16.44 27.31 10.88
CA ASN A 350 -15.48 26.67 11.79
C ASN A 350 -14.52 25.74 11.07
N GLY A 351 -15.03 24.70 10.39
CA GLY A 351 -14.18 23.70 9.75
C GLY A 351 -14.94 22.50 9.20
N LEU A 352 -14.63 22.17 7.94
CA LEU A 352 -15.01 20.93 7.26
C LEU A 352 -13.71 20.18 6.97
N CYS A 353 -13.25 19.43 7.96
CA CYS A 353 -11.91 18.87 8.00
C CYS A 353 -11.84 17.63 8.90
N VAL A 354 -10.67 17.02 8.97
CA VAL A 354 -10.29 16.10 10.04
C VAL A 354 -9.18 16.74 10.85
N ARG A 355 -9.35 16.76 12.18
CA ARG A 355 -8.42 17.29 13.16
C ARG A 355 -7.63 16.16 13.80
N TYR A 356 -6.33 16.14 13.57
CA TYR A 356 -5.38 15.20 14.18
C TYR A 356 -4.74 15.85 15.41
N ASN A 357 -5.26 15.56 16.59
CA ASN A 357 -4.82 16.16 17.85
C ASN A 357 -3.48 15.60 18.34
N THR A 358 -3.30 14.29 18.18
CA THR A 358 -2.16 13.57 18.76
C THR A 358 -1.32 12.88 17.70
N GLU A 359 -1.94 12.50 16.58
CA GLU A 359 -1.23 11.74 15.54
C GLU A 359 -0.35 12.64 14.66
N ILE A 360 -0.75 13.89 14.42
CA ILE A 360 -0.02 14.80 13.55
C ILE A 360 0.01 16.19 14.18
N THR A 361 1.20 16.62 14.59
CA THR A 361 1.47 17.90 15.26
C THR A 361 2.72 18.54 14.64
N ASN A 362 3.26 19.61 15.21
CA ASN A 362 4.54 20.15 14.73
C ASN A 362 5.76 19.30 15.17
N ALA A 363 5.58 18.39 16.11
CA ALA A 363 6.65 17.58 16.71
C ALA A 363 6.46 16.06 16.49
N VAL A 364 5.27 15.64 16.06
CA VAL A 364 4.88 14.24 15.87
C VAL A 364 4.24 14.09 14.51
N ASP A 365 4.63 13.05 13.78
CA ASP A 365 4.01 12.65 12.53
C ASP A 365 3.86 11.13 12.50
N ASN A 366 2.70 10.68 12.99
CA ASN A 366 2.27 9.29 12.98
C ASN A 366 1.29 9.02 11.83
N PHE A 367 1.36 9.79 10.73
CA PHE A 367 0.45 9.59 9.60
C PHE A 367 0.43 8.13 9.13
N ASN A 368 1.59 7.46 9.10
CA ASN A 368 1.71 6.05 8.73
C ASN A 368 1.07 5.06 9.72
N GLN A 369 0.72 5.50 10.93
CA GLN A 369 0.02 4.70 11.96
C GLN A 369 -1.50 4.87 11.88
N LEU A 370 -1.99 5.90 11.18
CA LEU A 370 -3.41 5.98 10.85
C LEU A 370 -3.79 4.73 10.06
N THR A 371 -4.85 4.04 10.49
CA THR A 371 -5.11 2.69 10.01
C THR A 371 -5.31 2.60 8.50
N PHE A 372 -5.87 3.62 7.85
CA PHE A 372 -5.96 3.66 6.40
C PHE A 372 -4.59 3.73 5.71
N ALA A 373 -3.66 4.54 6.23
CA ALA A 373 -2.34 4.71 5.65
C ALA A 373 -1.53 3.43 5.85
N ALA A 374 -1.59 2.84 7.04
CA ALA A 374 -0.96 1.57 7.36
C ALA A 374 -1.42 0.44 6.42
N ASP A 375 -2.74 0.33 6.18
CA ASP A 375 -3.29 -0.70 5.28
C ASP A 375 -2.92 -0.44 3.81
N LEU A 376 -2.86 0.82 3.34
CA LEU A 376 -2.43 1.15 1.98
C LEU A 376 -0.94 0.87 1.75
N TYR A 377 -0.07 1.24 2.69
CA TYR A 377 1.35 0.88 2.62
C TYR A 377 1.55 -0.64 2.68
N ALA A 378 0.79 -1.34 3.51
CA ALA A 378 0.83 -2.79 3.56
C ALA A 378 0.40 -3.41 2.22
N ALA A 379 -0.68 -2.91 1.59
CA ALA A 379 -1.11 -3.36 0.28
C ALA A 379 -0.01 -3.17 -0.78
N ALA A 380 0.61 -1.98 -0.83
CA ALA A 380 1.70 -1.69 -1.76
C ALA A 380 2.90 -2.63 -1.56
N ASN A 381 3.33 -2.83 -0.31
CA ASN A 381 4.45 -3.71 0.03
C ASN A 381 4.18 -5.18 -0.32
N LEU A 382 2.95 -5.67 -0.13
CA LEU A 382 2.54 -7.01 -0.54
C LEU A 382 2.64 -7.18 -2.06
N MET A 383 2.19 -6.17 -2.82
CA MET A 383 2.28 -6.20 -4.28
C MET A 383 3.73 -6.11 -4.78
N GLU A 384 4.58 -5.29 -4.15
CA GLU A 384 5.99 -5.15 -4.50
C GLU A 384 6.77 -6.45 -4.24
N LYS A 385 6.60 -7.07 -3.07
CA LYS A 385 7.23 -8.35 -2.75
C LYS A 385 6.82 -9.44 -3.71
N ARG A 386 5.53 -9.50 -4.04
CA ARG A 386 5.02 -10.45 -5.04
C ARG A 386 5.61 -10.18 -6.41
N GLN A 387 5.69 -8.92 -6.85
CA GLN A 387 6.28 -8.59 -8.14
C GLN A 387 7.77 -8.92 -8.22
N ALA A 388 8.50 -8.81 -7.10
CA ALA A 388 9.92 -9.21 -7.02
C ALA A 388 10.12 -10.74 -6.95
N ALA A 389 9.07 -11.50 -6.60
CA ALA A 389 9.08 -12.95 -6.53
C ALA A 389 8.65 -13.65 -7.83
N LEU A 390 8.08 -12.89 -8.78
CA LEU A 390 7.71 -13.32 -10.13
C LEU A 390 8.82 -12.98 -11.13
#